data_AF-A0A4Y1QWC9-F1
#
_entry.id   AF-A0A4Y1QWC9-F1
#
_cell.length_a   1.000
_cell.length_b   1.000
_cell.length_c   1.000
_cell.angle_alpha   90.00
_cell.angle_beta   90.00
_cell.angle_gamma   90.00
#
_symmetry.space_group_name_H-M   'P 1'
#
loop_
_entity.id
_entity.type
_entity.pdbx_description
1 polymer ?
#
loop_
_entity_poly.entity_id
_entity_poly.type
_entity_poly.pdbx_seq_one_letter_code
_entity_poly.pdbx_strand_id
1 'polypeptide(L)'
;MPLKSISNTFISSDRIAQWISASDFGSEGRGFDSHCGRLNFTILGKAKAHYCLREEAQLLILQDAKFQSISGFTHFWLKMASMAQPSPLKRREASASREDDKLIITPLGAGNEVGRSCVYMSYKGKTVLFDCGIHPAYSGMAALPYFDEIDPSIIDVLLITQYIWILCTQAFKIFHLDHAASLPYFLEKTTFKGRVFMTYATKAIYKLLLTDYVKVSKVSVEDMLFDEQDINASMDKIEVIDFHQTVEVEGIRFWCYTAGHVLGAAMFMVDIAGVRVLYTGDYSREEDRHLRAAETPQFSPDICIIESTYGVQHHQPRHIREKRFTDVIHSTVSQGVVS
;
A
#
# COMPACT_ATOMS: atom_id res chain seq x y z
N MET A 1 37.53 -38.36 -36.52
CA MET A 1 36.20 -38.16 -35.91
C MET A 1 36.37 -37.86 -34.43
N PRO A 2 36.09 -36.62 -34.04
CA PRO A 2 35.36 -36.33 -32.80
C PRO A 2 34.12 -35.47 -33.09
N LEU A 3 33.07 -35.66 -32.28
CA LEU A 3 31.79 -34.94 -32.37
C LEU A 3 31.96 -33.48 -31.95
N LYS A 4 31.45 -32.58 -32.80
CA LYS A 4 31.48 -31.12 -32.65
C LYS A 4 30.52 -30.67 -31.54
N SER A 5 31.04 -29.87 -30.60
CA SER A 5 30.28 -29.03 -29.69
C SER A 5 29.65 -27.86 -30.46
N ILE A 6 28.34 -27.66 -30.31
CA ILE A 6 27.65 -26.46 -30.78
C ILE A 6 27.81 -25.38 -29.71
N SER A 7 28.51 -24.32 -30.07
CA SER A 7 28.59 -23.05 -29.35
C SER A 7 27.26 -22.30 -29.48
N ASN A 8 26.63 -21.95 -28.36
CA ASN A 8 25.67 -20.84 -28.33
C ASN A 8 26.29 -19.67 -27.59
N THR A 9 26.51 -18.64 -28.39
CA THR A 9 27.11 -17.34 -28.07
C THR A 9 26.24 -16.59 -27.07
N PHE A 10 26.85 -16.12 -25.99
CA PHE A 10 26.28 -15.10 -25.10
C PHE A 10 26.04 -13.82 -25.89
N ILE A 11 24.82 -13.30 -25.88
CA ILE A 11 24.53 -11.92 -26.30
C ILE A 11 24.61 -11.06 -25.03
N SER A 12 25.57 -10.14 -25.02
CA SER A 12 25.79 -9.17 -23.94
C SER A 12 24.64 -8.16 -23.84
N SER A 13 24.40 -7.69 -22.61
CA SER A 13 23.32 -6.79 -22.19
C SER A 13 23.39 -5.34 -22.70
N ASP A 14 24.15 -5.05 -23.76
CA ASP A 14 24.45 -3.68 -24.19
C ASP A 14 23.57 -3.14 -25.34
N ARG A 15 22.34 -3.67 -25.51
CA ARG A 15 21.37 -3.14 -26.50
C ARG A 15 19.99 -2.78 -25.96
N ILE A 16 19.88 -2.49 -24.66
CA ILE A 16 18.66 -1.90 -24.06
C ILE A 16 18.91 -0.45 -23.58
N ALA A 17 20.15 0.04 -23.61
CA ALA A 17 20.51 1.36 -23.11
C ALA A 17 20.50 2.50 -24.16
N GLN A 18 19.83 2.34 -25.32
CA GLN A 18 19.85 3.33 -26.40
C GLN A 18 18.48 3.88 -26.83
N TRP A 19 17.47 3.79 -25.96
CA TRP A 19 16.16 4.44 -26.18
C TRP A 19 15.78 5.48 -25.12
N ILE A 20 16.78 6.03 -24.42
CA ILE A 20 16.63 7.20 -23.53
C ILE A 20 17.55 8.30 -24.04
N SER A 21 17.20 8.92 -25.16
CA SER A 21 17.63 10.27 -25.53
C SER A 21 16.82 10.75 -26.73
N ALA A 22 16.57 12.05 -26.78
CA ALA A 22 15.81 12.81 -27.77
C ALA A 22 14.28 12.72 -27.66
N SER A 23 13.67 13.72 -27.02
CA SER A 23 12.98 14.78 -27.78
C SER A 23 12.46 15.87 -26.84
N ASP A 24 13.05 17.06 -26.97
CA ASP A 24 12.37 18.33 -26.75
C ASP A 24 11.09 18.37 -27.59
N PHE A 25 9.95 18.65 -26.97
CA PHE A 25 8.83 19.34 -27.62
C PHE A 25 8.07 20.14 -26.57
N GLY A 26 7.98 21.45 -26.85
CA GLY A 26 7.31 22.43 -26.01
C GLY A 26 5.80 22.29 -25.98
N SER A 27 5.24 23.12 -25.10
CA SER A 27 3.83 23.47 -24.95
C SER A 27 3.00 23.37 -26.23
N GLU A 28 1.97 22.52 -26.24
CA GLU A 28 0.65 22.82 -26.81
C GLU A 28 -0.34 21.69 -26.49
N GLY A 29 -1.50 22.05 -25.95
CA GLY A 29 -2.56 21.12 -25.61
C GLY A 29 -3.19 20.49 -26.85
N ARG A 30 -3.48 19.19 -26.78
CA ARG A 30 -4.50 18.49 -27.58
C ARG A 30 -4.97 17.26 -26.84
N GLY A 31 -6.25 17.24 -26.47
CA GLY A 31 -6.92 16.09 -25.87
C GLY A 31 -7.05 14.93 -26.86
N PHE A 32 -6.90 13.72 -26.36
CA PHE A 32 -7.29 12.50 -27.05
C PHE A 32 -8.31 11.76 -26.20
N ASP A 33 -9.50 11.62 -26.79
CA ASP A 33 -10.69 11.04 -26.19
C ASP A 33 -10.79 9.56 -26.60
N SER A 34 -10.72 8.65 -25.63
CA SER A 34 -10.98 7.22 -25.83
C SER A 34 -11.94 6.73 -24.77
N HIS A 35 -13.20 6.63 -25.17
CA HIS A 35 -14.35 6.27 -24.34
C HIS A 35 -14.33 4.80 -23.88
N CYS A 36 -14.09 4.60 -22.58
CA CYS A 36 -14.65 3.53 -21.77
C CYS A 36 -14.98 4.19 -20.43
N GLY A 37 -16.18 3.97 -19.87
CA GLY A 37 -16.65 4.67 -18.67
C GLY A 37 -15.64 4.57 -17.52
N ARG A 38 -14.88 5.64 -17.30
CA ARG A 38 -13.82 5.74 -16.28
C ARG A 38 -14.22 6.83 -15.31
N LEU A 39 -14.24 6.49 -14.01
CA LEU A 39 -14.11 7.46 -12.95
C LEU A 39 -12.90 8.36 -13.25
N ASN A 40 -13.07 9.68 -13.15
CA ASN A 40 -11.99 10.62 -13.35
C ASN A 40 -11.08 10.60 -12.10
N PHE A 41 -9.98 9.86 -12.14
CA PHE A 41 -8.99 9.85 -11.07
C PHE A 41 -8.06 11.06 -11.20
N THR A 42 -7.67 11.66 -10.09
CA THR A 42 -6.54 12.60 -10.07
C THR A 42 -5.72 12.34 -8.83
N ILE A 43 -4.47 11.94 -9.05
CA ILE A 43 -3.44 11.86 -8.03
C ILE A 43 -2.69 13.19 -8.10
N LEU A 44 -2.85 14.04 -7.10
CA LEU A 44 -2.11 15.29 -7.00
C LEU A 44 -0.89 15.04 -6.12
N GLY A 45 0.30 15.09 -6.72
CA GLY A 45 1.57 15.04 -6.01
C GLY A 45 2.67 15.62 -6.88
N LYS A 46 3.54 16.47 -6.31
CA LYS A 46 4.79 16.92 -6.97
C LYS A 46 5.81 15.78 -6.94
N ALA A 47 5.56 14.73 -7.72
CA ALA A 47 6.53 13.71 -8.04
C ALA A 47 6.19 13.18 -9.43
N LYS A 48 7.16 13.20 -10.35
CA LYS A 48 7.03 12.56 -11.67
C LYS A 48 6.73 11.08 -11.46
N ALA A 49 5.47 10.69 -11.56
CA ALA A 49 5.06 9.31 -11.48
C ALA A 49 5.32 8.63 -12.84
N HIS A 50 6.09 7.54 -12.82
CA HIS A 50 6.11 6.56 -13.90
C HIS A 50 5.10 5.46 -13.54
N TYR A 51 3.95 5.45 -14.22
CA TYR A 51 2.95 4.38 -14.06
C TYR A 51 3.15 3.31 -15.13
N CYS A 52 3.25 2.05 -14.70
CA CYS A 52 3.18 0.90 -15.59
C CYS A 52 1.71 0.47 -15.70
N LEU A 53 1.00 0.96 -16.70
CA LEU A 53 -0.22 0.29 -17.17
C LEU A 53 0.25 -0.87 -18.05
N ARG A 54 0.16 -2.11 -17.55
CA ARG A 54 0.24 -3.28 -18.42
C ARG A 54 -1.13 -3.94 -18.53
N GLU A 55 -1.67 -3.85 -19.74
CA GLU A 55 -2.69 -4.74 -20.28
C GLU A 55 -2.17 -6.19 -20.30
N GLU A 56 -3.07 -7.11 -19.98
CA GLU A 56 -3.07 -8.54 -20.32
C GLU A 56 -1.76 -9.33 -20.11
N ALA A 57 -1.61 -9.92 -18.92
CA ALA A 57 -0.83 -11.15 -18.76
C ALA A 57 -1.77 -12.35 -18.91
N GLN A 58 -1.93 -12.87 -20.13
CA GLN A 58 -2.48 -14.20 -20.34
C GLN A 58 -1.57 -15.24 -19.69
N LEU A 59 -2.15 -15.99 -18.76
CA LEU A 59 -1.56 -17.13 -18.09
C LEU A 59 -1.33 -18.25 -19.13
N LEU A 60 -0.11 -18.41 -19.63
CA LEU A 60 0.29 -19.56 -20.44
C LEU A 60 0.47 -20.78 -19.53
N ILE A 61 -0.61 -21.54 -19.36
CA ILE A 61 -0.55 -22.90 -18.84
C ILE A 61 0.02 -23.78 -19.96
N LEU A 62 1.26 -24.24 -19.79
CA LEU A 62 1.86 -25.31 -20.57
C LEU A 62 1.04 -26.60 -20.35
N GLN A 63 0.13 -26.91 -21.25
CA GLN A 63 -0.35 -28.27 -21.46
C GLN A 63 0.30 -28.83 -22.73
N ASP A 64 1.13 -29.84 -22.52
CA ASP A 64 1.63 -30.75 -23.54
C ASP A 64 0.48 -31.30 -24.39
N ALA A 65 0.41 -30.90 -25.67
CA ALA A 65 -0.31 -31.65 -26.68
C ALA A 65 0.28 -31.38 -28.07
N LYS A 66 0.92 -32.41 -28.62
CA LYS A 66 1.42 -32.48 -30.01
C LYS A 66 0.31 -32.11 -30.99
N PHE A 67 0.55 -31.12 -31.85
CA PHE A 67 -0.30 -30.85 -33.01
C PHE A 67 0.43 -31.25 -34.29
N GLN A 68 -0.01 -32.37 -34.88
CA GLN A 68 0.27 -32.73 -36.27
C GLN A 68 -0.69 -31.96 -37.17
N SER A 69 -0.18 -31.38 -38.26
CA SER A 69 -0.97 -30.69 -39.27
C SER A 69 -1.83 -31.68 -40.06
N ILE A 70 -3.14 -31.43 -40.18
CA ILE A 70 -3.92 -31.90 -41.33
C ILE A 70 -4.86 -30.77 -41.75
N SER A 71 -4.70 -30.37 -43.01
CA SER A 71 -5.53 -29.44 -43.77
C SER A 71 -6.90 -30.03 -44.09
N GLY A 72 -7.96 -29.24 -43.99
CA GLY A 72 -9.22 -29.51 -44.69
C GLY A 72 -10.46 -28.94 -44.00
N PHE A 73 -11.35 -28.37 -44.83
CA PHE A 73 -12.75 -28.02 -44.54
C PHE A 73 -13.08 -26.60 -44.06
N THR A 74 -12.75 -25.64 -44.93
CA THR A 74 -13.37 -24.31 -45.02
C THR A 74 -14.64 -24.32 -45.89
N HIS A 75 -15.80 -24.80 -45.39
CA HIS A 75 -17.12 -24.38 -45.90
C HIS A 75 -18.29 -24.95 -45.08
N PHE A 76 -18.61 -24.37 -43.92
CA PHE A 76 -19.93 -24.59 -43.30
C PHE A 76 -20.38 -23.52 -42.30
N TRP A 77 -19.50 -22.62 -41.85
CA TRP A 77 -19.78 -21.66 -40.77
C TRP A 77 -20.33 -20.28 -41.21
N LEU A 78 -20.71 -20.10 -42.48
CA LEU A 78 -21.15 -18.80 -43.00
C LEU A 78 -22.68 -18.64 -43.14
N LYS A 79 -23.50 -19.56 -42.63
CA LYS A 79 -24.97 -19.49 -42.80
C LYS A 79 -25.82 -19.53 -41.52
N MET A 80 -25.21 -19.50 -40.34
CA MET A 80 -25.94 -19.50 -39.04
C MET A 80 -25.74 -18.21 -38.21
N ALA A 81 -25.12 -17.17 -38.78
CA ALA A 81 -24.86 -15.89 -38.11
C ALA A 81 -25.87 -14.77 -38.49
N SER A 82 -27.12 -15.11 -38.83
CA SER A 82 -28.09 -14.13 -39.36
C SER A 82 -29.35 -13.90 -38.51
N MET A 83 -29.51 -14.51 -37.33
CA MET A 83 -30.71 -14.26 -36.50
C MET A 83 -30.40 -14.25 -35.01
N ALA A 84 -29.85 -13.13 -34.53
CA ALA A 84 -29.98 -12.62 -33.15
C ALA A 84 -29.26 -11.26 -33.06
N GLN A 85 -29.97 -10.17 -33.32
CA GLN A 85 -29.50 -8.81 -33.03
C GLN A 85 -30.07 -8.43 -31.64
N PRO A 86 -29.27 -8.23 -30.60
CA PRO A 86 -29.75 -7.59 -29.38
C PRO A 86 -29.94 -6.09 -29.64
N SER A 87 -31.04 -5.54 -29.14
CA SER A 87 -31.35 -4.11 -29.21
C SER A 87 -30.21 -3.25 -28.62
N PRO A 88 -29.87 -2.08 -29.19
CA PRO A 88 -28.83 -1.22 -28.63
C PRO A 88 -29.29 -0.70 -27.27
N LEU A 89 -28.56 -1.07 -26.20
CA LEU A 89 -28.71 -0.44 -24.89
C LEU A 89 -28.51 1.07 -25.06
N LYS A 90 -29.56 1.82 -24.73
CA LYS A 90 -29.58 3.28 -24.79
C LYS A 90 -28.42 3.81 -23.94
N ARG A 91 -27.41 4.37 -24.60
CA ARG A 91 -26.26 5.02 -23.97
C ARG A 91 -26.79 6.07 -23.00
N ARG A 92 -26.63 5.83 -21.70
CA ARG A 92 -26.96 6.80 -20.66
C ARG A 92 -26.03 7.99 -20.88
N GLU A 93 -26.58 9.13 -21.24
CA GLU A 93 -25.82 10.38 -21.38
C GLU A 93 -25.04 10.61 -20.08
N ALA A 94 -23.73 10.81 -20.20
CA ALA A 94 -22.90 11.19 -19.07
C ALA A 94 -23.39 12.54 -18.57
N SER A 95 -24.18 12.54 -17.50
CA SER A 95 -24.48 13.74 -16.74
C SER A 95 -23.16 14.38 -16.35
N ALA A 96 -23.04 15.70 -16.57
CA ALA A 96 -21.86 16.48 -16.17
C ALA A 96 -21.36 16.02 -14.79
N SER A 97 -20.14 15.48 -14.73
CA SER A 97 -19.57 14.93 -13.50
C SER A 97 -19.52 16.05 -12.46
N ARG A 98 -20.34 15.92 -11.41
CA ARG A 98 -20.27 16.82 -10.26
C ARG A 98 -18.90 16.63 -9.60
N GLU A 99 -18.32 17.66 -9.00
CA GLU A 99 -17.07 17.53 -8.24
C GLU A 99 -17.15 16.39 -7.20
N ASP A 100 -18.35 16.17 -6.65
CA ASP A 100 -18.66 15.10 -5.69
C ASP A 100 -18.45 13.67 -6.23
N ASP A 101 -18.35 13.46 -7.54
CA ASP A 101 -18.11 12.13 -8.15
C ASP A 101 -16.62 11.82 -8.34
N LYS A 102 -15.72 12.71 -7.94
CA LYS A 102 -14.28 12.51 -8.07
C LYS A 102 -13.70 11.87 -6.81
N LEU A 103 -13.03 10.72 -6.96
CA LEU A 103 -12.24 10.12 -5.90
C LEU A 103 -10.82 10.70 -5.94
N ILE A 104 -10.39 11.29 -4.84
CA ILE A 104 -9.08 11.93 -4.68
C ILE A 104 -8.29 11.13 -3.63
N ILE A 105 -7.06 10.74 -3.97
CA ILE A 105 -6.10 10.15 -3.03
C ILE A 105 -4.85 11.02 -3.06
N THR A 106 -4.43 11.47 -1.88
CA THR A 106 -3.28 12.35 -1.68
C THR A 106 -2.38 11.77 -0.59
N PRO A 107 -1.20 11.25 -0.94
CA PRO A 107 -0.18 10.88 0.05
C PRO A 107 0.35 12.16 0.72
N LEU A 108 0.16 12.28 2.04
CA LEU A 108 0.73 13.32 2.88
C LEU A 108 2.07 12.90 3.51
N GLY A 109 2.41 11.62 3.36
CA GLY A 109 3.71 11.03 3.66
C GLY A 109 3.78 9.62 3.05
N ALA A 110 4.95 8.99 3.08
CA ALA A 110 5.27 7.74 2.34
C ALA A 110 5.09 7.81 0.80
N GLY A 111 4.89 9.02 0.24
CA GLY A 111 4.81 9.25 -1.19
C GLY A 111 6.20 9.30 -1.83
N ASN A 112 6.67 8.19 -2.41
CA ASN A 112 8.05 8.00 -2.91
C ASN A 112 9.14 8.06 -1.82
N GLU A 113 8.78 7.72 -0.60
CA GLU A 113 9.69 7.62 0.55
C GLU A 113 9.18 6.53 1.52
N VAL A 114 10.02 6.14 2.48
CA VAL A 114 9.63 5.23 3.58
C VAL A 114 9.71 6.02 4.88
N GLY A 115 8.59 6.12 5.59
CA GLY A 115 8.45 6.94 6.79
C GLY A 115 7.19 7.82 6.74
N ARG A 116 6.71 8.26 7.92
CA ARG A 116 5.54 9.16 8.09
C ARG A 116 4.33 8.81 7.21
N SER A 117 4.00 7.53 7.09
CA SER A 117 2.84 7.04 6.37
C SER A 117 1.57 7.77 6.80
N CYS A 118 0.93 8.39 5.82
CA CYS A 118 -0.27 9.18 5.98
C CYS A 118 -0.87 9.41 4.59
N VAL A 119 -2.02 8.81 4.31
CA VAL A 119 -2.69 8.91 3.00
C VAL A 119 -4.10 9.43 3.20
N TYR A 120 -4.39 10.59 2.60
CA TYR A 120 -5.70 11.20 2.60
C TYR A 120 -6.53 10.70 1.41
N MET A 121 -7.80 10.39 1.65
CA MET A 121 -8.76 10.03 0.61
C MET A 121 -10.05 10.83 0.77
N SER A 122 -10.58 11.34 -0.34
CA SER A 122 -11.90 12.00 -0.38
C SER A 122 -12.75 11.49 -1.52
N TYR A 123 -14.01 11.20 -1.22
CA TYR A 123 -15.01 10.79 -2.21
C TYR A 123 -16.42 11.11 -1.74
N LYS A 124 -17.26 11.69 -2.61
CA LYS A 124 -18.68 12.02 -2.30
C LYS A 124 -18.88 12.79 -0.99
N GLY A 125 -18.00 13.76 -0.72
CA GLY A 125 -18.05 14.58 0.50
C GLY A 125 -17.67 13.83 1.78
N LYS A 126 -17.08 12.63 1.67
CA LYS A 126 -16.55 11.83 2.77
C LYS A 126 -15.03 11.80 2.73
N THR A 127 -14.42 11.77 3.90
CA THR A 127 -12.96 11.88 4.05
C THR A 127 -12.43 10.78 4.96
N VAL A 128 -11.39 10.10 4.50
CA VAL A 128 -10.71 9.05 5.25
C VAL A 128 -9.22 9.36 5.26
N LEU A 129 -8.62 9.25 6.44
CA LEU A 129 -7.17 9.29 6.59
C LEU A 129 -6.68 7.88 6.94
N PHE A 130 -5.69 7.40 6.20
CA PHE A 130 -5.03 6.12 6.46
C PHE A 130 -3.66 6.38 7.06
N ASP A 131 -3.42 5.82 8.25
CA ASP A 131 -2.21 5.98 9.03
C ASP A 131 -1.86 7.44 9.39
N CYS A 132 -1.03 7.59 10.41
CA CYS A 132 -0.59 8.87 10.95
C CYS A 132 0.72 8.66 11.71
N GLY A 133 1.84 8.49 10.99
CA GLY A 133 3.13 8.21 11.59
C GLY A 133 4.19 9.30 11.51
N ILE A 134 5.37 8.99 12.05
CA ILE A 134 6.52 9.90 12.10
C ILE A 134 7.65 9.37 11.19
N HIS A 135 8.39 10.29 10.56
CA HIS A 135 9.57 9.94 9.78
C HIS A 135 10.78 9.76 10.72
N PRO A 136 11.37 8.56 10.83
CA PRO A 136 12.38 8.26 11.85
C PRO A 136 13.72 8.98 11.64
N ALA A 137 13.99 9.50 10.43
CA ALA A 137 15.21 10.25 10.14
C ALA A 137 15.12 11.76 10.45
N TYR A 138 13.95 12.27 10.81
CA TYR A 138 13.72 13.68 11.13
C TYR A 138 13.28 13.84 12.58
N SER A 139 13.36 15.06 13.11
CA SER A 139 12.96 15.40 14.48
C SER A 139 11.97 16.56 14.50
N GLY A 140 11.20 16.67 15.59
CA GLY A 140 10.21 17.72 15.76
C GLY A 140 9.17 17.75 14.65
N MET A 141 8.71 18.96 14.30
CA MET A 141 7.65 19.17 13.30
C MET A 141 8.00 18.64 11.91
N ALA A 142 9.28 18.63 11.53
CA ALA A 142 9.72 18.14 10.22
C ALA A 142 9.52 16.63 10.03
N ALA A 143 9.35 15.89 11.12
CA ALA A 143 9.12 14.46 11.09
C ALA A 143 7.64 14.09 10.86
N LEU A 144 6.74 15.06 10.96
CA LEU A 144 5.32 14.85 10.72
C LEU A 144 5.00 14.72 9.22
N PRO A 145 3.87 14.09 8.87
CA PRO A 145 3.25 14.25 7.55
C PRO A 145 2.91 15.71 7.27
N TYR A 146 2.65 16.02 5.99
CA TYR A 146 2.22 17.35 5.54
C TYR A 146 0.76 17.63 5.92
N PHE A 147 0.49 17.79 7.23
CA PHE A 147 -0.86 18.07 7.76
C PHE A 147 -1.38 19.45 7.37
N ASP A 148 -0.51 20.37 6.97
CA ASP A 148 -0.84 21.71 6.50
C ASP A 148 -1.56 21.73 5.14
N GLU A 149 -1.48 20.64 4.37
CA GLU A 149 -2.17 20.48 3.08
C GLU A 149 -3.64 20.07 3.23
N ILE A 150 -4.08 19.72 4.44
CA ILE A 150 -5.47 19.34 4.73
C ILE A 150 -5.99 20.06 5.98
N ASP A 151 -7.32 20.18 6.12
CA ASP A 151 -7.91 20.58 7.39
C ASP A 151 -8.23 19.32 8.22
N PRO A 152 -7.61 19.10 9.39
CA PRO A 152 -7.94 17.95 10.23
C PRO A 152 -9.41 17.89 10.67
N SER A 153 -10.11 19.04 10.68
CA SER A 153 -11.50 19.12 11.14
C SER A 153 -12.50 18.46 10.18
N ILE A 154 -12.14 18.30 8.90
CA ILE A 154 -13.00 17.71 7.88
C ILE A 154 -12.89 16.18 7.82
N ILE A 155 -11.97 15.55 8.57
CA ILE A 155 -11.71 14.10 8.50
C ILE A 155 -12.77 13.33 9.28
N ASP A 156 -13.54 12.48 8.60
CA ASP A 156 -14.60 11.67 9.23
C ASP A 156 -14.01 10.45 9.97
N VAL A 157 -13.10 9.73 9.31
CA VAL A 157 -12.53 8.46 9.81
C VAL A 157 -11.01 8.43 9.64
N LEU A 158 -10.30 8.04 10.70
CA LEU A 158 -8.87 7.74 10.68
C LEU A 158 -8.67 6.25 10.96
N LEU A 159 -8.06 5.53 10.02
CA LEU A 159 -7.79 4.10 10.11
C LEU A 159 -6.29 3.86 10.28
N ILE A 160 -5.90 3.21 11.37
CA ILE A 160 -4.50 2.86 11.63
C ILE A 160 -4.28 1.37 11.36
N THR A 161 -3.49 1.06 10.35
CA THR A 161 -3.21 -0.30 9.87
C THR A 161 -2.45 -1.12 10.89
N GLN A 162 -1.38 -0.55 11.43
CA GLN A 162 -0.46 -1.28 12.26
C GLN A 162 0.30 -0.35 13.18
N TYR A 163 0.79 -0.95 14.24
CA TYR A 163 1.76 -0.34 15.10
C TYR A 163 2.59 -1.44 15.71
N ILE A 164 3.87 -1.44 15.42
CA ILE A 164 4.79 -2.26 16.19
C ILE A 164 6.14 -1.59 16.26
N TRP A 165 7.01 -2.21 17.05
CA TRP A 165 8.41 -1.95 17.24
C TRP A 165 9.07 -3.32 17.19
N ILE A 166 10.07 -3.52 16.33
CA ILE A 166 10.92 -4.71 16.44
C ILE A 166 12.25 -4.27 17.04
N LEU A 167 12.46 -4.66 18.30
CA LEU A 167 13.76 -4.64 18.97
C LEU A 167 14.73 -5.52 18.15
N CYS A 168 15.55 -4.91 17.31
CA CYS A 168 16.85 -5.49 16.98
C CYS A 168 17.90 -4.83 17.88
N THR A 169 18.31 -5.58 18.90
CA THR A 169 19.46 -5.27 19.73
C THR A 169 20.68 -4.96 18.85
N GLN A 170 21.35 -3.84 19.20
CA GLN A 170 22.59 -3.30 18.65
C GLN A 170 22.58 -2.50 17.32
N ALA A 171 21.43 -2.26 16.70
CA ALA A 171 21.28 -1.15 15.76
C ALA A 171 19.83 -0.67 15.82
N PHE A 172 19.63 0.49 16.45
CA PHE A 172 18.36 1.12 16.78
C PHE A 172 17.55 1.45 15.52
N LYS A 173 16.98 0.44 14.85
CA LYS A 173 15.97 0.61 13.81
C LYS A 173 14.62 0.39 14.44
N ILE A 174 13.98 1.53 14.66
CA ILE A 174 12.57 1.65 14.96
C ILE A 174 11.82 1.19 13.71
N PHE A 175 11.12 0.06 13.78
CA PHE A 175 10.18 -0.36 12.75
C PHE A 175 8.79 0.15 13.15
N HIS A 176 8.02 0.75 12.23
CA HIS A 176 6.58 1.10 12.32
C HIS A 176 6.10 2.21 13.27
N LEU A 177 6.98 3.10 13.77
CA LEU A 177 6.53 4.43 14.22
C LEU A 177 5.95 5.26 13.05
N ASP A 178 6.34 4.92 11.84
CA ASP A 178 5.92 5.56 10.62
C ASP A 178 4.46 5.32 10.25
N HIS A 179 3.66 4.58 11.03
CA HIS A 179 2.22 4.42 10.76
C HIS A 179 1.29 5.01 11.83
N ALA A 180 1.71 5.16 13.09
CA ALA A 180 0.81 5.73 14.12
C ALA A 180 1.49 6.66 15.13
N ALA A 181 2.80 6.92 15.02
CA ALA A 181 3.50 7.65 16.07
C ALA A 181 3.15 9.14 16.13
N SER A 182 2.61 9.74 15.07
CA SER A 182 2.12 11.12 15.12
C SER A 182 0.67 11.22 15.59
N LEU A 183 0.02 10.08 15.89
CA LEU A 183 -1.37 10.05 16.30
C LEU A 183 -1.66 10.86 17.59
N PRO A 184 -0.87 10.79 18.68
CA PRO A 184 -1.13 11.63 19.86
C PRO A 184 -1.10 13.13 19.51
N TYR A 185 -0.10 13.54 18.72
CA TYR A 185 -0.03 14.90 18.21
C TYR A 185 -1.27 15.27 17.39
N PHE A 186 -1.65 14.39 16.47
CA PHE A 186 -2.80 14.60 15.59
C PHE A 186 -4.12 14.72 16.37
N LEU A 187 -4.32 13.94 17.43
CA LEU A 187 -5.57 13.90 18.19
C LEU A 187 -5.68 14.98 19.27
N GLU A 188 -4.56 15.43 19.84
CA GLU A 188 -4.56 16.40 20.96
C GLU A 188 -4.14 17.81 20.54
N LYS A 189 -3.33 17.95 19.49
CA LYS A 189 -2.75 19.25 19.08
C LYS A 189 -3.36 19.81 17.79
N THR A 190 -4.34 19.13 17.18
CA THR A 190 -5.02 19.59 15.95
C THR A 190 -6.53 19.76 16.14
N THR A 191 -7.22 20.20 15.09
CA THR A 191 -8.68 20.42 15.06
C THR A 191 -9.49 19.16 14.74
N PHE A 192 -8.85 17.98 14.71
CA PHE A 192 -9.50 16.70 14.39
C PHE A 192 -10.63 16.35 15.34
N LYS A 193 -11.77 15.91 14.77
CA LYS A 193 -12.99 15.53 15.51
C LYS A 193 -13.61 14.21 15.04
N GLY A 194 -12.98 13.56 14.06
CA GLY A 194 -13.45 12.29 13.52
C GLY A 194 -13.25 11.13 14.48
N ARG A 195 -13.54 9.92 13.98
CA ARG A 195 -13.39 8.67 14.74
C ARG A 195 -12.12 7.94 14.31
N VAL A 196 -11.42 7.34 15.26
CA VAL A 196 -10.16 6.61 15.01
C VAL A 196 -10.37 5.14 15.25
N PHE A 197 -9.89 4.28 14.36
CA PHE A 197 -9.99 2.82 14.52
C PHE A 197 -8.64 2.13 14.44
N MET A 198 -8.45 1.16 15.34
CA MET A 198 -7.32 0.24 15.40
C MET A 198 -7.83 -1.19 15.66
N THR A 199 -7.03 -2.19 15.35
CA THR A 199 -7.29 -3.53 15.91
C THR A 199 -6.99 -3.55 17.41
N TYR A 200 -7.57 -4.52 18.12
CA TYR A 200 -7.34 -4.71 19.56
C TYR A 200 -5.85 -4.81 19.92
N ALA A 201 -5.10 -5.61 19.15
CA ALA A 201 -3.67 -5.79 19.38
C ALA A 201 -2.88 -4.51 19.11
N THR A 202 -3.19 -3.80 18.02
CA THR A 202 -2.55 -2.52 17.68
C THR A 202 -2.76 -1.48 18.79
N LYS A 203 -3.98 -1.32 19.31
CA LYS A 203 -4.27 -0.38 20.42
C LYS A 203 -3.52 -0.73 21.71
N ALA A 204 -3.41 -2.02 22.04
CA ALA A 204 -2.71 -2.47 23.24
C ALA A 204 -1.20 -2.19 23.17
N ILE A 205 -0.59 -2.47 22.01
CA ILE A 205 0.84 -2.26 21.76
C ILE A 205 1.17 -0.76 21.62
N TYR A 206 0.25 0.02 21.03
CA TYR A 206 0.37 1.45 20.83
C TYR A 206 0.78 2.22 22.09
N LYS A 207 0.06 2.02 23.19
CA LYS A 207 0.36 2.70 24.46
C LYS A 207 1.77 2.38 24.95
N LEU A 208 2.12 1.09 25.00
CA LEU A 208 3.39 0.63 25.52
C LEU A 208 4.56 1.23 24.74
N LEU A 209 4.48 1.18 23.41
CA LEU A 209 5.54 1.62 22.53
C LEU A 209 5.69 3.14 22.47
N LEU A 210 4.60 3.91 22.50
CA LEU A 210 4.71 5.36 22.58
C LEU A 210 5.27 5.83 23.91
N THR A 211 4.91 5.18 25.02
CA THR A 211 5.52 5.48 26.31
C THR A 211 7.03 5.21 26.30
N ASP A 212 7.49 4.15 25.62
CA ASP A 212 8.93 3.90 25.46
C ASP A 212 9.58 4.92 24.52
N TYR A 213 8.93 5.27 23.40
CA TYR A 213 9.40 6.30 22.47
C TYR A 213 9.65 7.63 23.18
N VAL A 214 8.71 8.12 23.99
CA VAL A 214 8.88 9.38 24.74
C VAL A 214 10.02 9.29 25.76
N LYS A 215 10.25 8.13 26.37
CA LYS A 215 11.35 7.91 27.34
C LYS A 215 12.73 7.82 26.70
N VAL A 216 12.83 7.16 25.54
CA VAL A 216 14.10 6.93 24.85
C VAL A 216 14.46 8.07 23.91
N SER A 217 13.46 8.83 23.45
CA SER A 217 13.67 10.01 22.64
C SER A 217 14.60 11.00 23.36
N LYS A 218 15.80 11.19 22.80
CA LYS A 218 16.78 12.19 23.25
C LYS A 218 16.50 13.58 22.68
N VAL A 219 15.29 13.79 22.19
CA VAL A 219 14.85 15.03 21.57
C VAL A 219 14.78 16.10 22.65
N SER A 220 15.15 17.34 22.31
CA SER A 220 15.05 18.47 23.23
C SER A 220 13.60 18.63 23.69
N VAL A 221 13.39 19.21 24.88
CA VAL A 221 12.01 19.47 25.39
C VAL A 221 11.23 20.34 24.40
N GLU A 222 11.91 21.22 23.66
CA GLU A 222 11.32 22.13 22.67
C GLU A 222 10.87 21.41 21.40
N ASP A 223 11.50 20.28 21.06
CA ASP A 223 11.22 19.49 19.86
C ASP A 223 10.30 18.28 20.14
N MET A 224 9.84 18.10 21.38
CA MET A 224 8.87 17.04 21.72
C MET A 224 7.50 17.36 21.12
N LEU A 225 6.99 16.44 20.30
CA LEU A 225 5.69 16.58 19.66
C LEU A 225 4.51 16.41 20.63
N PHE A 226 4.64 15.51 21.60
CA PHE A 226 3.59 15.15 22.56
C PHE A 226 4.23 14.55 23.81
N ASP A 227 3.46 14.52 24.90
CA ASP A 227 3.87 13.94 26.18
C ASP A 227 3.08 12.69 26.57
N GLU A 228 3.34 12.14 27.75
CA GLU A 228 2.64 10.96 28.26
C GLU A 228 1.15 11.23 28.56
N GLN A 229 0.78 12.48 28.85
CA GLN A 229 -0.63 12.85 29.06
C GLN A 229 -1.39 12.80 27.74
N ASP A 230 -0.78 13.33 26.67
CA ASP A 230 -1.33 13.25 25.31
C ASP A 230 -1.51 11.81 24.85
N ILE A 231 -0.56 10.91 25.15
CA ILE A 231 -0.68 9.47 24.84
C ILE A 231 -1.89 8.88 25.57
N ASN A 232 -2.06 9.16 26.86
CA ASN A 232 -3.18 8.63 27.63
C ASN A 232 -4.52 9.20 27.15
N ALA A 233 -4.61 10.49 26.82
CA ALA A 233 -5.81 11.11 26.26
C ALA A 233 -6.17 10.51 24.89
N SER A 234 -5.17 10.22 24.04
CA SER A 234 -5.38 9.60 22.74
C SER A 234 -6.01 8.21 22.84
N MET A 235 -5.70 7.44 23.89
CA MET A 235 -6.22 6.08 24.09
C MET A 235 -7.73 6.03 24.27
N ASP A 236 -8.32 7.08 24.86
CA ASP A 236 -9.77 7.17 25.08
C ASP A 236 -10.53 7.52 23.80
N LYS A 237 -9.85 8.16 22.83
CA LYS A 237 -10.40 8.53 21.51
C LYS A 237 -10.30 7.41 20.47
N ILE A 238 -9.45 6.41 20.70
CA ILE A 238 -9.22 5.30 19.77
C ILE A 238 -10.27 4.21 19.99
N GLU A 239 -11.02 3.88 18.95
CA GLU A 239 -11.94 2.75 18.94
C GLU A 239 -11.28 1.49 18.37
N VAL A 240 -11.83 0.34 18.76
CA VAL A 240 -11.31 -0.96 18.36
C VAL A 240 -12.24 -1.62 17.36
N ILE A 241 -11.66 -2.30 16.37
CA ILE A 241 -12.38 -3.09 15.37
C ILE A 241 -11.80 -4.50 15.32
N ASP A 242 -12.69 -5.50 15.26
CA ASP A 242 -12.30 -6.89 15.03
C ASP A 242 -12.04 -7.16 13.54
N PHE A 243 -11.16 -8.12 13.25
CA PHE A 243 -10.97 -8.59 11.89
C PHE A 243 -12.29 -9.08 11.30
N HIS A 244 -12.54 -8.73 10.04
CA HIS A 244 -13.77 -9.02 9.28
C HIS A 244 -15.05 -8.39 9.83
N GLN A 245 -15.00 -7.62 10.92
CA GLN A 245 -16.13 -6.82 11.37
C GLN A 245 -16.36 -5.65 10.41
N THR A 246 -17.59 -5.47 9.96
CA THR A 246 -17.97 -4.28 9.20
C THR A 246 -18.45 -3.20 10.15
N VAL A 247 -17.82 -2.02 10.06
CA VAL A 247 -18.21 -0.81 10.79
C VAL A 247 -18.64 0.24 9.77
N GLU A 248 -19.65 1.04 10.12
CA GLU A 248 -20.11 2.15 9.30
C GLU A 248 -20.09 3.44 10.11
N VAL A 249 -19.46 4.47 9.56
CA VAL A 249 -19.39 5.81 10.14
C VAL A 249 -19.77 6.81 9.08
N GLU A 250 -20.86 7.56 9.30
CA GLU A 250 -21.28 8.63 8.38
C GLU A 250 -21.42 8.17 6.90
N GLY A 251 -21.81 6.92 6.65
CA GLY A 251 -21.94 6.34 5.30
C GLY A 251 -20.62 5.79 4.70
N ILE A 252 -19.53 5.79 5.46
CA ILE A 252 -18.26 5.14 5.13
C ILE A 252 -18.29 3.76 5.78
N ARG A 253 -18.38 2.70 4.98
CA ARG A 253 -18.28 1.32 5.47
C ARG A 253 -16.85 0.84 5.37
N PHE A 254 -16.35 0.20 6.40
CA PHE A 254 -15.01 -0.38 6.37
C PHE A 254 -14.90 -1.63 7.22
N TRP A 255 -13.94 -2.47 6.87
CA TRP A 255 -13.57 -3.68 7.60
C TRP A 255 -12.10 -3.96 7.34
N CYS A 256 -11.50 -4.82 8.15
CA CYS A 256 -10.09 -5.17 7.99
C CYS A 256 -9.84 -6.67 7.84
N TYR A 257 -8.76 -6.99 7.13
CA TYR A 257 -8.18 -8.32 7.00
C TYR A 257 -6.83 -8.36 7.72
N THR A 258 -6.35 -9.54 8.09
CA THR A 258 -4.98 -9.64 8.62
C THR A 258 -3.96 -9.30 7.53
N ALA A 259 -3.00 -8.42 7.86
CA ALA A 259 -1.88 -8.08 6.98
C ALA A 259 -0.66 -9.00 7.19
N GLY A 260 -0.71 -9.93 8.16
CA GLY A 260 0.49 -10.60 8.62
C GLY A 260 1.48 -9.57 9.17
N HIS A 261 2.75 -9.65 8.76
CA HIS A 261 3.81 -8.67 9.03
C HIS A 261 4.14 -8.45 10.52
N VAL A 262 3.19 -7.92 11.30
CA VAL A 262 3.33 -7.63 12.73
C VAL A 262 2.02 -7.96 13.47
N LEU A 263 2.08 -8.22 14.78
CA LEU A 263 0.90 -8.60 15.56
C LEU A 263 -0.14 -7.48 15.54
N GLY A 264 -1.35 -7.79 15.05
CA GLY A 264 -2.44 -6.83 14.96
C GLY A 264 -2.52 -6.04 13.66
N ALA A 265 -1.57 -6.20 12.73
CA ALA A 265 -1.59 -5.48 11.47
C ALA A 265 -2.82 -5.81 10.62
N ALA A 266 -3.38 -4.78 10.02
CA ALA A 266 -4.65 -4.80 9.31
C ALA A 266 -4.54 -4.14 7.94
N MET A 267 -5.05 -4.83 6.92
CA MET A 267 -5.38 -4.22 5.62
C MET A 267 -6.83 -3.74 5.68
N PHE A 268 -7.08 -2.45 5.50
CA PHE A 268 -8.42 -1.88 5.56
C PHE A 268 -9.05 -1.82 4.17
N MET A 269 -10.24 -2.40 4.04
CA MET A 269 -11.12 -2.20 2.90
C MET A 269 -12.16 -1.14 3.27
N VAL A 270 -12.26 -0.11 2.44
CA VAL A 270 -13.23 0.99 2.60
C VAL A 270 -14.18 0.98 1.40
N ASP A 271 -15.47 1.03 1.66
CA ASP A 271 -16.56 1.06 0.68
C ASP A 271 -17.39 2.33 0.91
N ILE A 272 -17.32 3.25 -0.07
CA ILE A 272 -18.12 4.48 -0.10
C ILE A 272 -18.94 4.47 -1.38
N ALA A 273 -20.27 4.42 -1.24
CA ALA A 273 -21.21 4.35 -2.35
C ALA A 273 -20.89 3.24 -3.40
N GLY A 274 -20.35 2.10 -2.94
CA GLY A 274 -20.04 0.95 -3.77
C GLY A 274 -18.66 0.97 -4.43
N VAL A 275 -17.89 2.06 -4.30
CA VAL A 275 -16.48 2.11 -4.71
C VAL A 275 -15.61 1.60 -3.58
N ARG A 276 -14.78 0.58 -3.85
CA ARG A 276 -13.96 -0.11 -2.85
C ARG A 276 -12.49 0.23 -2.98
N VAL A 277 -11.90 0.71 -1.90
CA VAL A 277 -10.47 1.03 -1.79
C VAL A 277 -9.85 0.13 -0.72
N LEU A 278 -8.83 -0.64 -1.10
CA LEU A 278 -8.02 -1.43 -0.18
C LEU A 278 -6.72 -0.67 0.12
N TYR A 279 -6.49 -0.35 1.40
CA TYR A 279 -5.21 0.14 1.90
C TYR A 279 -4.51 -0.99 2.67
N THR A 280 -3.33 -1.40 2.21
CA THR A 280 -2.66 -2.58 2.79
C THR A 280 -1.92 -2.28 4.09
N GLY A 281 -1.50 -1.03 4.33
CA GLY A 281 -0.37 -0.79 5.23
C GLY A 281 0.85 -1.58 4.75
N ASP A 282 1.67 -2.06 5.68
CA ASP A 282 2.68 -3.07 5.34
C ASP A 282 2.11 -4.46 5.56
N TYR A 283 2.46 -5.38 4.68
CA TYR A 283 1.90 -6.72 4.71
C TYR A 283 2.92 -7.76 4.29
N SER A 284 2.79 -8.97 4.85
CA SER A 284 3.63 -10.11 4.48
C SER A 284 2.76 -11.28 4.06
N ARG A 285 3.03 -11.84 2.88
CA ARG A 285 2.34 -13.03 2.38
C ARG A 285 3.03 -14.35 2.77
N GLU A 286 4.12 -14.30 3.52
CA GLU A 286 4.77 -15.48 4.08
C GLU A 286 4.31 -15.70 5.53
N GLU A 287 3.92 -16.93 5.86
CA GLU A 287 3.66 -17.33 7.24
C GLU A 287 4.97 -17.40 8.03
N ASP A 288 4.99 -16.80 9.22
CA ASP A 288 6.12 -16.87 10.14
C ASP A 288 5.78 -17.75 11.35
N ARG A 289 6.73 -17.96 12.27
CA ARG A 289 6.57 -18.81 13.46
C ARG A 289 5.39 -18.41 14.34
N HIS A 290 5.01 -17.13 14.32
CA HIS A 290 4.05 -16.53 15.25
C HIS A 290 3.00 -15.64 14.57
N LEU A 291 3.10 -15.44 13.26
CA LEU A 291 2.20 -14.58 12.49
C LEU A 291 1.70 -15.32 11.25
N ARG A 292 0.41 -15.15 10.95
CA ARG A 292 -0.21 -15.67 9.73
C ARG A 292 0.20 -14.81 8.54
N ALA A 293 0.13 -15.38 7.35
CA ALA A 293 0.26 -14.62 6.12
C ALA A 293 -0.94 -13.66 5.94
N ALA A 294 -0.72 -12.56 5.22
CA ALA A 294 -1.75 -11.64 4.81
C ALA A 294 -2.84 -12.36 4.01
N GLU A 295 -4.09 -12.04 4.34
CA GLU A 295 -5.24 -12.59 3.63
C GLU A 295 -5.40 -11.98 2.24
N THR A 296 -6.02 -12.72 1.33
CA THR A 296 -6.45 -12.18 0.05
C THR A 296 -7.95 -11.89 0.14
N PRO A 297 -8.40 -10.63 -0.02
CA PRO A 297 -9.81 -10.28 0.05
C PRO A 297 -10.65 -11.13 -0.90
N GLN A 298 -11.84 -11.56 -0.46
CA GLN A 298 -12.76 -12.36 -1.28
C GLN A 298 -13.33 -11.58 -2.47
N PHE A 299 -13.33 -10.25 -2.39
CA PHE A 299 -13.82 -9.35 -3.41
C PHE A 299 -12.68 -8.49 -3.94
N SER A 300 -12.66 -8.25 -5.25
CA SER A 300 -11.72 -7.31 -5.85
C SER A 300 -12.04 -5.89 -5.38
N PRO A 301 -11.04 -5.12 -4.89
CA PRO A 301 -11.18 -3.68 -4.77
C PRO A 301 -11.17 -3.03 -6.16
N ASP A 302 -11.73 -1.83 -6.26
CA ASP A 302 -11.59 -0.97 -7.44
C ASP A 302 -10.23 -0.26 -7.44
N ILE A 303 -9.72 0.07 -6.25
CA ILE A 303 -8.43 0.72 -6.03
C ILE A 303 -7.67 -0.02 -4.94
N CYS A 304 -6.39 -0.31 -5.19
CA CYS A 304 -5.49 -0.85 -4.18
C CYS A 304 -4.33 0.13 -3.96
N ILE A 305 -4.19 0.61 -2.73
CA ILE A 305 -3.06 1.39 -2.25
C ILE A 305 -2.16 0.40 -1.50
N ILE A 306 -0.98 0.14 -2.05
CA ILE A 306 -0.09 -0.94 -1.63
C ILE A 306 1.30 -0.41 -1.34
N GLU A 307 1.96 -0.99 -0.33
CA GLU A 307 3.36 -0.70 -0.02
C GLU A 307 4.31 -1.18 -1.13
N SER A 308 5.53 -0.62 -1.15
CA SER A 308 6.52 -0.91 -2.20
C SER A 308 7.94 -1.14 -1.67
N THR A 309 8.09 -1.38 -0.37
CA THR A 309 9.38 -1.45 0.36
C THR A 309 10.35 -2.44 -0.28
N TYR A 310 9.84 -3.61 -0.66
CA TYR A 310 10.63 -4.68 -1.29
C TYR A 310 10.10 -5.07 -2.68
N GLY A 311 9.36 -4.18 -3.36
CA GLY A 311 8.66 -4.49 -4.62
C GLY A 311 9.55 -4.97 -5.78
N VAL A 312 10.86 -4.74 -5.72
CA VAL A 312 11.85 -5.18 -6.73
C VAL A 312 12.80 -6.27 -6.24
N GLN A 313 12.62 -6.75 -5.00
CA GLN A 313 13.51 -7.74 -4.37
C GLN A 313 12.82 -9.10 -4.28
N HIS A 314 13.61 -10.17 -4.41
CA HIS A 314 13.16 -11.53 -4.14
C HIS A 314 13.71 -12.00 -2.80
N HIS A 315 12.82 -12.33 -1.88
CA HIS A 315 13.21 -12.88 -0.60
C HIS A 315 13.74 -14.31 -0.74
N GLN A 316 14.81 -14.58 0.01
CA GLN A 316 15.28 -15.96 0.19
C GLN A 316 14.28 -16.74 1.06
N PRO A 317 14.13 -18.06 0.83
CA PRO A 317 13.31 -18.92 1.68
C PRO A 317 13.64 -18.74 3.17
N ARG A 318 12.60 -18.69 4.00
CA ARG A 318 12.72 -18.44 5.46
C ARG A 318 13.78 -19.32 6.14
N HIS A 319 13.80 -20.62 5.87
CA HIS A 319 14.75 -21.55 6.49
C HIS A 319 16.22 -21.21 6.17
N ILE A 320 16.51 -20.63 5.01
CA ILE A 320 17.86 -20.16 4.64
C ILE A 320 18.20 -18.90 5.42
N ARG A 321 17.25 -17.96 5.52
CA ARG A 321 17.43 -16.71 6.29
C ARG A 321 17.66 -17.00 7.78
N GLU A 322 16.85 -17.87 8.37
CA GLU A 322 16.98 -18.29 9.77
C GLU A 322 18.32 -18.98 10.03
N LYS A 323 18.71 -19.94 9.16
CA LYS A 323 20.00 -20.61 9.29
C LYS A 323 21.16 -19.63 9.23
N ARG A 324 21.15 -18.71 8.25
CA ARG A 324 22.17 -17.66 8.13
C ARG A 324 22.25 -16.81 9.39
N PHE A 325 21.11 -16.45 9.98
CA PHE A 325 21.05 -15.67 11.22
C PHE A 325 21.66 -16.45 12.40
N THR A 326 21.28 -17.71 12.59
CA THR A 326 21.84 -18.55 13.67
C THR A 326 23.33 -18.83 13.49
N ASP A 327 23.78 -19.03 12.25
CA ASP A 327 25.19 -19.26 11.93
C ASP A 327 26.05 -18.04 12.30
N VAL A 328 25.56 -16.83 12.03
CA VAL A 328 26.23 -15.58 12.44
C VAL A 328 26.34 -15.52 13.96
N ILE A 329 25.25 -15.75 14.70
CA ILE A 329 25.26 -15.74 16.18
C ILE A 329 26.27 -16.75 16.73
N HIS A 330 26.24 -17.99 16.25
CA HIS A 330 27.16 -19.03 16.69
C HIS A 330 28.61 -18.65 16.41
N SER A 331 28.90 -18.07 15.24
CA SER A 331 30.25 -17.64 14.88
C SER A 331 30.75 -16.51 15.79
N THR A 332 29.92 -15.51 16.09
CA THR A 332 30.28 -14.38 16.97
C THR A 332 30.55 -14.84 18.39
N VAL A 333 29.69 -15.69 18.95
CA VAL A 333 29.86 -16.23 20.31
C VAL A 333 31.11 -17.11 20.39
N SER A 334 31.40 -17.90 19.36
CA SER A 334 32.60 -18.75 19.31
C SER A 334 33.90 -17.96 19.24
N GLN A 335 33.86 -16.73 18.71
CA GLN A 335 35.03 -15.83 18.65
C GLN A 335 35.25 -15.03 19.94
N GLY A 336 34.36 -15.15 20.94
CA GLY A 336 34.49 -14.49 22.24
C GLY A 336 34.25 -12.98 22.22
N VAL A 337 33.70 -12.42 21.13
CA VAL A 337 33.35 -10.99 21.06
C VAL A 337 32.03 -10.78 21.78
N VAL A 338 32.12 -10.46 23.06
CA VAL A 338 31.05 -9.82 23.83
C VAL A 338 31.42 -8.35 23.88
N SER A 339 30.85 -7.52 23.00
CA SER A 339 30.94 -6.06 23.04
C SER A 339 29.57 -5.43 23.06
#